data_AF-A0A074S9B8-F1
#
_entry.id   AF-A0A074S9B8-F1
#
_cell.length_a   1.000
_cell.length_b   1.000
_cell.length_c   1.000
_cell.angle_alpha   90.00
_cell.angle_beta   90.00
_cell.angle_gamma   90.00
#
_symmetry.space_group_name_H-M   'P 1'
#
loop_
_entity.id
_entity.type
_entity.pdbx_description
1 polymer ?
#
loop_
_entity_poly.entity_id
_entity_poly.type
_entity_poly.pdbx_seq_one_letter_code
_entity_poly.pdbx_strand_id
1 'polypeptide(L)'
;MSFFNTLADATEDSSKLGAQAIDVAQRTHNGLLDAAGVGKALPNPVKHLTDGVFDTSENVVLDTGDKTAGMLRTVGKNLGNGQGNSDNLPEHENNENMNNMYTGSGGDDGEDNGDDGEEGGDDDEEGGPPAGAPPQHHGPVPDQHDSRDHPYKFDPHHSLGQVVDLRRNDLPAYDQGQMKSCTANAVAAAFEFSAMKENLPQFSPSRLFIWYNSRAKSQNREDVKKNVGTSVRIAIQSVFPKASGVCSEEDWSYQVGKYNKKTMYFVPKAKAAQKPPVSAMKHAHQHTAVSYRRFSTNNQDHLCEQLMQCLDKGVPWVFGMNHCDVLHHPSMKTNGWVANKPSAAQLKDNTNRHSLMAVGYIKDKKLFIIRNSWGENWGDNGHFYMPFNLLYLCYDFWSIKAVVPK
;
A
#
# COMPACT_ATOMS: atom_id res chain seq x y z
N MET A 1 -36.84 -0.32 -9.35
CA MET A 1 -35.42 -0.74 -9.31
C MET A 1 -35.11 -1.41 -10.63
N SER A 2 -33.95 -1.09 -11.26
CA SER A 2 -33.51 -1.79 -12.48
C SER A 2 -33.38 -3.29 -12.21
N PHE A 3 -33.84 -4.14 -13.14
CA PHE A 3 -33.73 -5.61 -13.08
C PHE A 3 -32.34 -6.10 -12.64
N PHE A 4 -31.28 -5.43 -13.11
CA PHE A 4 -29.89 -5.74 -12.77
C PHE A 4 -29.51 -5.39 -11.32
N ASN A 5 -30.14 -4.39 -10.71
CA ASN A 5 -29.94 -4.10 -9.29
C ASN A 5 -30.58 -5.19 -8.42
N THR A 6 -31.80 -5.62 -8.76
CA THR A 6 -32.46 -6.74 -8.08
C THR A 6 -31.66 -8.03 -8.20
N LEU A 7 -31.08 -8.30 -9.37
CA LEU A 7 -30.22 -9.47 -9.58
C LEU A 7 -28.89 -9.37 -8.82
N ALA A 8 -28.30 -8.17 -8.73
CA ALA A 8 -27.10 -7.92 -7.96
C ALA A 8 -27.33 -8.13 -6.45
N ASP A 9 -28.44 -7.61 -5.92
CA ASP A 9 -28.79 -7.75 -4.51
C ASP A 9 -29.08 -9.22 -4.17
N ALA A 10 -29.79 -9.95 -5.04
CA ALA A 10 -29.99 -11.39 -4.90
C ALA A 10 -28.67 -12.19 -4.95
N THR A 11 -27.68 -11.73 -5.73
CA THR A 11 -26.35 -12.34 -5.81
C THR A 11 -25.56 -12.14 -4.52
N GLU A 12 -25.57 -10.93 -3.95
CA GLU A 12 -24.96 -10.66 -2.64
C GLU A 12 -25.60 -11.48 -1.52
N ASP A 13 -26.93 -11.54 -1.49
CA ASP A 13 -27.64 -12.30 -0.45
C ASP A 13 -27.41 -13.80 -0.58
N SER A 14 -27.33 -14.33 -1.80
CA SER A 14 -26.95 -15.73 -2.06
C SER A 14 -25.53 -16.04 -1.59
N SER A 15 -24.58 -15.11 -1.80
CA SER A 15 -23.21 -15.24 -1.30
C SER A 15 -23.12 -15.17 0.23
N LYS A 16 -23.90 -14.30 0.88
CA LYS A 16 -23.99 -14.26 2.35
C LYS A 16 -24.55 -15.56 2.92
N LEU A 17 -25.58 -16.14 2.28
CA LEU A 17 -26.11 -17.45 2.63
C LEU A 17 -25.06 -18.57 2.46
N GLY A 18 -24.28 -18.53 1.38
CA GLY A 18 -23.18 -19.47 1.16
C GLY A 18 -22.08 -19.36 2.21
N ALA A 19 -21.71 -18.14 2.59
CA ALA A 19 -20.76 -17.86 3.68
C ALA A 19 -21.25 -18.42 5.02
N GLN A 20 -22.52 -18.18 5.36
CA GLN A 20 -23.14 -18.74 6.57
C GLN A 20 -23.16 -20.28 6.58
N ALA A 21 -23.34 -20.92 5.42
CA ALA A 21 -23.26 -22.38 5.33
C ALA A 21 -21.84 -22.90 5.59
N ILE A 22 -20.81 -22.16 5.19
CA ILE A 22 -19.40 -22.47 5.46
C ILE A 22 -19.09 -22.32 6.95
N ASP A 23 -19.57 -21.26 7.60
CA ASP A 23 -19.46 -21.09 9.06
C ASP A 23 -20.14 -22.25 9.83
N VAL A 24 -21.34 -22.67 9.40
CA VAL A 24 -22.02 -23.83 9.99
C VAL A 24 -21.19 -25.11 9.80
N ALA A 25 -20.56 -25.29 8.63
CA ALA A 25 -19.68 -26.42 8.37
C ALA A 25 -18.43 -26.39 9.27
N GLN A 26 -17.81 -25.22 9.46
CA GLN A 26 -16.66 -25.02 10.35
C GLN A 26 -17.02 -25.35 11.81
N ARG A 27 -18.15 -24.84 12.31
CA ARG A 27 -18.63 -25.13 13.67
C ARG A 27 -18.96 -26.60 13.86
N THR A 28 -19.56 -27.25 12.86
CA THR A 28 -19.86 -28.68 12.89
C THR A 28 -18.57 -29.51 12.89
N HIS A 29 -17.61 -29.16 12.05
CA HIS A 29 -16.29 -29.79 11.99
C HIS A 29 -15.58 -29.71 13.34
N ASN A 30 -15.52 -28.52 13.94
CA ASN A 30 -14.91 -28.31 15.24
C ASN A 30 -15.64 -29.07 16.36
N GLY A 31 -16.98 -29.13 16.32
CA GLY A 31 -17.78 -29.94 17.25
C GLY A 31 -17.50 -31.45 17.16
N LEU A 32 -17.28 -31.98 15.94
CA LEU A 32 -16.91 -33.37 15.73
C LEU A 32 -15.50 -33.69 16.25
N LEU A 33 -14.53 -32.77 16.04
CA LEU A 33 -13.17 -32.92 16.57
C LEU A 33 -13.16 -32.93 18.10
N ASP A 34 -13.97 -32.09 18.73
CA ASP A 34 -14.12 -32.06 20.19
C ASP A 34 -14.80 -33.33 20.72
N ALA A 35 -15.86 -33.82 20.07
CA ALA A 35 -16.56 -35.05 20.43
C ALA A 35 -15.67 -36.30 20.29
N ALA A 36 -14.76 -36.31 19.32
CA ALA A 36 -13.77 -37.36 19.13
C ALA A 36 -12.58 -37.29 20.12
N GLY A 37 -12.53 -36.26 20.97
CA GLY A 37 -11.42 -36.04 21.92
C GLY A 37 -10.12 -35.55 21.28
N VAL A 38 -10.15 -35.24 19.97
CA VAL A 38 -8.97 -34.83 19.19
C VAL A 38 -8.79 -33.31 19.22
N GLY A 39 -9.86 -32.54 19.45
CA GLY A 39 -9.82 -31.07 19.47
C GLY A 39 -8.86 -30.44 20.50
N LYS A 40 -8.63 -31.11 21.63
CA LYS A 40 -7.62 -30.70 22.66
C LYS A 40 -6.22 -31.30 22.42
N ALA A 41 -6.10 -32.30 21.56
CA ALA A 41 -4.86 -33.00 21.24
C ALA A 41 -4.22 -32.51 19.94
N LEU A 42 -4.98 -31.80 19.10
CA LEU A 42 -4.50 -31.17 17.88
C LEU A 42 -3.52 -30.04 18.21
N PRO A 43 -2.28 -30.08 17.69
CA PRO A 43 -1.36 -28.96 17.80
C PRO A 43 -1.98 -27.70 17.18
N ASN A 44 -1.86 -26.55 17.86
CA ASN A 44 -2.39 -25.27 17.39
C ASN A 44 -2.14 -24.97 15.90
N PRO A 45 -0.96 -25.27 15.30
CA PRO A 45 -0.73 -25.04 13.87
C PRO A 45 -1.69 -25.80 12.93
N VAL A 46 -2.10 -27.01 13.31
CA VAL A 46 -3.01 -27.83 12.50
C VAL A 46 -4.44 -27.30 12.64
N LYS A 47 -4.82 -26.87 13.85
CA LYS A 47 -6.11 -26.22 14.08
C LYS A 47 -6.23 -24.92 13.27
N HIS A 48 -5.21 -24.06 13.29
CA HIS A 48 -5.16 -22.82 12.50
C HIS A 48 -5.17 -23.07 10.98
N LEU A 49 -4.53 -24.14 10.51
CA LEU A 49 -4.60 -24.51 9.09
C LEU A 49 -6.02 -24.93 8.69
N THR A 50 -6.71 -25.66 9.57
CA THR A 50 -8.06 -26.18 9.28
C THR A 50 -9.11 -25.07 9.34
N ASP A 51 -9.05 -24.23 10.38
CA ASP A 51 -9.90 -23.02 10.49
C ASP A 51 -9.63 -22.04 9.33
N GLY A 52 -8.36 -21.86 8.95
CA GLY A 52 -7.99 -20.99 7.83
C GLY A 52 -8.55 -21.42 6.47
N VAL A 53 -8.83 -22.72 6.25
CA VAL A 53 -9.50 -23.20 5.01
C VAL A 53 -10.96 -22.78 4.96
N PHE A 54 -11.66 -22.82 6.09
CA PHE A 54 -13.05 -22.37 6.20
C PHE A 54 -13.13 -20.85 6.03
N ASP A 55 -12.29 -20.10 6.74
CA ASP A 55 -12.22 -18.64 6.62
C ASP A 55 -11.89 -18.21 5.17
N THR A 56 -10.97 -18.93 4.51
CA THR A 56 -10.64 -18.67 3.10
C THR A 56 -11.83 -18.93 2.19
N SER A 57 -12.54 -20.03 2.41
CA SER A 57 -13.69 -20.43 1.59
C SER A 57 -14.86 -19.46 1.78
N GLU A 58 -15.11 -18.99 3.00
CA GLU A 58 -16.12 -17.96 3.32
C GLU A 58 -15.81 -16.67 2.57
N ASN A 59 -14.57 -16.20 2.66
CA ASN A 59 -14.12 -14.97 2.00
C ASN A 59 -14.20 -15.06 0.46
N VAL A 60 -13.92 -16.23 -0.13
CA VAL A 60 -14.05 -16.44 -1.59
C VAL A 60 -15.50 -16.32 -2.04
N VAL A 61 -16.44 -16.89 -1.28
CA VAL A 61 -17.87 -16.83 -1.61
C VAL A 61 -18.41 -15.41 -1.50
N LEU A 62 -18.03 -14.67 -0.46
CA LEU A 62 -18.40 -13.26 -0.28
C LEU A 62 -17.82 -12.37 -1.38
N ASP A 63 -16.51 -12.45 -1.63
CA ASP A 63 -15.82 -11.62 -2.64
C ASP A 63 -16.29 -11.92 -4.06
N THR A 64 -16.59 -13.18 -4.38
CA THR A 64 -17.17 -13.56 -5.69
C THR A 64 -18.57 -12.97 -5.84
N GLY A 65 -19.37 -12.97 -4.76
CA GLY A 65 -20.69 -12.35 -4.72
C GLY A 65 -20.62 -10.85 -4.97
N ASP A 66 -19.81 -10.13 -4.20
CA ASP A 66 -19.64 -8.68 -4.29
C ASP A 66 -19.14 -8.24 -5.68
N LYS A 67 -18.18 -8.97 -6.25
CA LYS A 67 -17.67 -8.69 -7.61
C LYS A 67 -18.73 -8.92 -8.67
N THR A 68 -19.46 -10.03 -8.59
CA THR A 68 -20.50 -10.37 -9.57
C THR A 68 -21.66 -9.36 -9.48
N ALA A 69 -22.07 -9.01 -8.27
CA ALA A 69 -23.06 -7.96 -8.03
C ALA A 69 -22.59 -6.59 -8.55
N GLY A 70 -21.31 -6.24 -8.35
CA GLY A 70 -20.70 -5.03 -8.91
C GLY A 70 -20.71 -4.99 -10.44
N MET A 71 -20.42 -6.12 -11.10
CA MET A 71 -20.53 -6.25 -12.56
C MET A 71 -21.97 -6.08 -13.03
N LEU A 72 -22.93 -6.73 -12.37
CA LEU A 72 -24.36 -6.62 -12.70
C LEU A 72 -24.86 -5.17 -12.58
N ARG A 73 -24.49 -4.47 -11.51
CA ARG A 73 -24.83 -3.04 -11.33
C ARG A 73 -24.20 -2.15 -12.40
N THR A 74 -22.99 -2.49 -12.87
CA THR A 74 -22.31 -1.77 -13.95
C THR A 74 -23.01 -1.98 -15.29
N VAL A 75 -23.39 -3.23 -15.60
CA VAL A 75 -24.17 -3.56 -16.80
C VAL A 75 -25.53 -2.86 -16.77
N GLY A 76 -26.21 -2.86 -15.63
CA GLY A 76 -27.48 -2.16 -15.44
C GLY A 76 -27.41 -0.64 -15.69
N LYS A 77 -26.32 0.01 -15.28
CA LYS A 77 -26.08 1.44 -15.54
C LYS A 77 -25.83 1.72 -17.02
N ASN A 78 -25.05 0.87 -17.68
CA ASN A 78 -24.72 1.03 -19.10
C ASN A 78 -25.94 0.81 -20.00
N LEU A 79 -26.82 -0.13 -19.64
CA LEU A 79 -28.07 -0.37 -20.38
C LEU A 79 -29.16 0.66 -20.05
N GLY A 80 -29.20 1.19 -18.82
CA GLY A 80 -30.11 2.27 -18.42
C GLY A 80 -29.83 3.61 -19.11
N ASN A 81 -28.58 3.85 -19.53
CA ASN A 81 -28.18 4.99 -20.36
C ASN A 81 -28.42 4.77 -21.87
N GLY A 82 -28.91 3.60 -22.28
CA GLY A 82 -29.09 3.21 -23.69
C GLY A 82 -30.54 3.18 -24.19
N GLN A 83 -31.53 3.56 -23.37
CA GLN A 83 -32.94 3.59 -23.78
C GLN A 83 -33.37 4.99 -24.23
N GLY A 84 -33.11 5.25 -25.52
CA GLY A 84 -33.57 6.42 -26.23
C GLY A 84 -33.58 6.21 -27.74
N ASN A 85 -34.06 5.06 -28.21
CA ASN A 85 -34.75 4.88 -29.49
C ASN A 85 -35.00 3.38 -29.71
N SER A 86 -36.24 2.95 -29.54
CA SER A 86 -36.72 1.69 -30.10
C SER A 86 -37.97 2.00 -30.90
N ASP A 87 -37.79 2.28 -32.19
CA ASP A 87 -38.80 2.02 -33.19
C ASP A 87 -38.09 1.43 -34.42
N ASN A 88 -38.70 0.37 -34.95
CA ASN A 88 -38.43 -0.34 -36.19
C ASN A 88 -37.36 -1.45 -36.21
N LEU A 89 -37.88 -2.68 -36.19
CA LEU A 89 -37.44 -3.80 -37.03
C LEU A 89 -38.71 -4.43 -37.63
N PRO A 90 -38.66 -5.20 -38.74
CA PRO A 90 -37.54 -5.47 -39.66
C PRO A 90 -37.94 -5.42 -41.16
N GLU A 91 -37.00 -5.19 -42.08
CA GLU A 91 -37.05 -5.84 -43.41
C GLU A 91 -35.66 -6.23 -43.94
N HIS A 92 -35.64 -7.46 -44.44
CA HIS A 92 -34.75 -8.23 -45.30
C HIS A 92 -33.55 -7.63 -46.08
N GLU A 93 -32.60 -8.57 -46.29
CA GLU A 93 -31.73 -8.80 -47.46
C GLU A 93 -30.28 -8.25 -47.53
N ASN A 94 -29.35 -9.21 -47.39
CA ASN A 94 -28.31 -9.57 -48.35
C ASN A 94 -27.41 -8.50 -49.01
N ASN A 95 -26.12 -8.64 -48.69
CA ASN A 95 -25.00 -8.84 -49.61
C ASN A 95 -24.01 -7.67 -49.83
N GLU A 96 -22.74 -8.10 -49.83
CA GLU A 96 -21.58 -7.57 -50.55
C GLU A 96 -20.93 -6.21 -50.18
N ASN A 97 -19.75 -6.36 -49.57
CA ASN A 97 -18.44 -5.99 -50.15
C ASN A 97 -17.98 -4.51 -50.20
N MET A 98 -16.69 -4.39 -49.88
CA MET A 98 -15.72 -3.38 -50.31
C MET A 98 -15.69 -1.99 -49.66
N ASN A 99 -14.62 -1.85 -48.86
CA ASN A 99 -13.49 -0.94 -49.08
C ASN A 99 -13.71 0.58 -49.06
N ASN A 100 -12.99 1.17 -48.10
CA ASN A 100 -12.02 2.26 -48.26
C ASN A 100 -12.50 3.71 -48.38
N MET A 101 -11.97 4.47 -47.42
CA MET A 101 -11.22 5.72 -47.61
C MET A 101 -11.95 6.99 -48.04
N TYR A 102 -11.97 7.91 -47.08
CA TYR A 102 -11.30 9.22 -47.12
C TYR A 102 -11.73 10.22 -48.20
N THR A 103 -12.33 11.33 -47.74
CA THR A 103 -11.97 12.75 -47.95
C THR A 103 -13.21 13.61 -48.18
N GLY A 104 -13.25 14.79 -47.57
CA GLY A 104 -14.25 15.81 -47.86
C GLY A 104 -14.41 16.83 -46.75
N SER A 105 -13.47 17.78 -46.67
CA SER A 105 -13.61 19.04 -45.93
C SER A 105 -14.38 20.09 -46.75
N GLY A 106 -15.00 21.05 -46.06
CA GLY A 106 -15.39 22.38 -46.57
C GLY A 106 -16.91 22.54 -46.67
N GLY A 107 -17.53 23.29 -45.75
CA GLY A 107 -17.93 24.72 -45.92
C GLY A 107 -19.42 24.74 -46.29
N ASP A 108 -20.32 25.61 -45.84
CA ASP A 108 -20.29 27.00 -45.40
C ASP A 108 -21.69 27.33 -44.78
N ASP A 109 -21.87 28.57 -44.32
CA ASP A 109 -23.14 29.28 -44.03
C ASP A 109 -23.82 28.97 -42.67
N GLY A 110 -24.23 29.89 -41.79
CA GLY A 110 -24.38 31.35 -41.85
C GLY A 110 -25.68 31.75 -41.12
N GLU A 111 -25.57 32.52 -40.01
CA GLU A 111 -26.62 33.35 -39.33
C GLU A 111 -27.82 32.58 -38.68
N ASP A 112 -28.51 32.97 -37.59
CA ASP A 112 -28.81 34.27 -36.98
C ASP A 112 -29.39 34.12 -35.52
N ASN A 113 -29.20 35.17 -34.70
CA ASN A 113 -29.93 35.70 -33.51
C ASN A 113 -30.78 34.87 -32.51
N GLY A 114 -30.64 35.18 -31.21
CA GLY A 114 -31.72 35.02 -30.21
C GLY A 114 -31.29 35.06 -28.74
N ASP A 115 -31.78 36.06 -28.01
CA ASP A 115 -31.53 36.47 -26.61
C ASP A 115 -32.20 35.57 -25.54
N ASP A 116 -31.86 35.86 -24.28
CA ASP A 116 -32.57 35.58 -23.01
C ASP A 116 -32.16 34.37 -22.14
N GLY A 117 -31.72 34.68 -20.90
CA GLY A 117 -32.04 33.89 -19.71
C GLY A 117 -30.88 33.52 -18.79
N GLU A 118 -30.60 34.36 -17.79
CA GLU A 118 -29.89 33.98 -16.57
C GLU A 118 -30.60 32.81 -15.86
N GLU A 119 -29.87 31.77 -15.46
CA GLU A 119 -30.04 31.06 -14.18
C GLU A 119 -28.98 29.94 -13.98
N GLY A 120 -28.04 30.20 -13.06
CA GLY A 120 -27.42 29.23 -12.13
C GLY A 120 -26.81 27.92 -12.65
N GLY A 121 -25.49 27.92 -12.86
CA GLY A 121 -24.68 26.70 -12.93
C GLY A 121 -23.20 27.02 -12.83
N ASP A 122 -22.64 27.01 -11.62
CA ASP A 122 -21.20 27.10 -11.38
C ASP A 122 -20.52 25.79 -11.84
N ASP A 123 -20.34 25.65 -13.16
CA ASP A 123 -19.40 24.71 -13.75
C ASP A 123 -18.00 25.35 -13.73
N ASP A 124 -17.30 25.20 -12.61
CA ASP A 124 -15.86 25.46 -12.52
C ASP A 124 -15.10 24.41 -13.36
N GLU A 125 -15.12 24.58 -14.68
CA GLU A 125 -14.15 23.98 -15.61
C GLU A 125 -12.78 24.66 -15.43
N GLU A 126 -12.17 24.51 -14.26
CA GLU A 126 -10.73 24.79 -14.13
C GLU A 126 -9.91 23.54 -14.49
N GLY A 127 -9.42 23.56 -15.73
CA GLY A 127 -8.12 23.04 -16.16
C GLY A 127 -7.76 21.64 -15.67
N GLY A 128 -8.32 20.61 -16.31
CA GLY A 128 -7.72 19.28 -16.27
C GLY A 128 -6.25 19.33 -16.74
N PRO A 129 -5.37 18.45 -16.23
CA PRO A 129 -4.00 18.37 -16.74
C PRO A 129 -4.04 18.15 -18.25
N PRO A 130 -3.14 18.78 -19.03
CA PRO A 130 -3.14 18.64 -20.48
C PRO A 130 -3.12 17.16 -20.88
N ALA A 131 -3.95 16.80 -21.85
CA ALA A 131 -4.00 15.46 -22.41
C ALA A 131 -2.57 15.03 -22.79
N GLY A 132 -2.04 14.01 -22.09
CA GLY A 132 -0.66 13.52 -22.27
C GLY A 132 0.29 13.76 -21.09
N ALA A 133 -0.12 14.42 -20.01
CA ALA A 133 0.69 14.46 -18.79
C ALA A 133 0.85 13.03 -18.21
N PRO A 134 2.08 12.57 -17.90
CA PRO A 134 2.28 11.25 -17.32
C PRO A 134 1.51 11.14 -15.99
N PRO A 135 0.95 9.96 -15.67
CA PRO A 135 0.21 9.77 -14.42
C PRO A 135 1.06 10.20 -13.23
N GLN A 136 0.54 11.12 -12.42
CA GLN A 136 1.28 11.68 -11.30
C GLN A 136 1.42 10.64 -10.19
N HIS A 137 2.67 10.39 -9.80
CA HIS A 137 3.00 9.55 -8.65
C HIS A 137 2.85 10.37 -7.36
N HIS A 138 2.00 9.91 -6.44
CA HIS A 138 1.77 10.56 -5.14
C HIS A 138 2.33 9.77 -3.95
N GLY A 139 3.04 8.67 -4.18
CA GLY A 139 3.65 7.85 -3.15
C GLY A 139 5.06 8.34 -2.74
N PRO A 140 5.94 7.44 -2.26
CA PRO A 140 7.31 7.79 -1.91
C PRO A 140 8.13 8.18 -3.14
N VAL A 141 9.00 9.17 -2.95
CA VAL A 141 9.90 9.67 -4.00
C VAL A 141 11.32 9.16 -3.74
N PRO A 142 12.09 8.76 -4.77
CA PRO A 142 13.49 8.40 -4.61
C PRO A 142 14.30 9.54 -3.97
N ASP A 143 15.28 9.17 -3.17
CA ASP A 143 16.24 10.08 -2.58
C ASP A 143 17.07 10.76 -3.67
N GLN A 144 17.26 12.08 -3.55
CA GLN A 144 18.29 12.77 -4.33
C GLN A 144 19.68 12.29 -3.89
N HIS A 145 20.69 12.36 -4.75
CA HIS A 145 22.05 12.01 -4.32
C HIS A 145 22.56 12.97 -3.23
N ASP A 146 23.17 12.44 -2.17
CA ASP A 146 23.83 13.21 -1.11
C ASP A 146 25.13 12.51 -0.71
N SER A 147 26.28 13.13 -0.98
CA SER A 147 27.60 12.57 -0.71
C SER A 147 27.93 12.47 0.78
N ARG A 148 27.11 13.08 1.66
CA ARG A 148 27.28 13.03 3.11
C ARG A 148 26.61 11.81 3.75
N ASP A 149 25.91 11.01 2.96
CA ASP A 149 25.29 9.77 3.44
C ASP A 149 26.36 8.82 3.99
N HIS A 150 26.17 8.36 5.22
CA HIS A 150 27.11 7.44 5.87
C HIS A 150 26.95 6.04 5.29
N PRO A 151 27.98 5.46 4.64
CA PRO A 151 27.88 4.14 4.05
C PRO A 151 27.78 3.05 5.11
N TYR A 152 27.01 2.01 4.83
CA TYR A 152 27.04 0.76 5.57
C TYR A 152 28.43 0.12 5.48
N LYS A 153 28.95 -0.35 6.61
CA LYS A 153 30.27 -0.98 6.68
C LYS A 153 30.11 -2.49 6.57
N PHE A 154 30.35 -3.01 5.36
CA PHE A 154 30.39 -4.45 5.12
C PHE A 154 31.57 -5.10 5.84
N ASP A 155 31.30 -6.23 6.48
CA ASP A 155 32.31 -7.11 7.05
C ASP A 155 32.48 -8.37 6.18
N PRO A 156 33.57 -8.53 5.41
CA PRO A 156 33.78 -9.69 4.55
C PRO A 156 34.00 -10.99 5.32
N HIS A 157 34.23 -10.93 6.63
CA HIS A 157 34.46 -12.12 7.48
C HIS A 157 33.23 -12.57 8.25
N HIS A 158 32.12 -11.83 8.16
CA HIS A 158 30.87 -12.20 8.82
C HIS A 158 30.26 -13.43 8.14
N SER A 159 30.12 -14.51 8.90
CA SER A 159 29.46 -15.73 8.43
C SER A 159 27.94 -15.57 8.47
N LEU A 160 27.31 -15.67 7.30
CA LEU A 160 25.86 -15.50 7.18
C LEU A 160 25.08 -16.69 7.73
N GLY A 161 24.05 -16.43 8.53
CA GLY A 161 23.07 -17.44 8.95
C GLY A 161 22.25 -18.01 7.78
N GLN A 162 21.56 -19.13 7.99
CA GLN A 162 20.65 -19.71 6.99
C GLN A 162 19.27 -19.07 7.00
N VAL A 163 18.77 -18.75 8.19
CA VAL A 163 17.48 -18.08 8.40
C VAL A 163 17.65 -17.04 9.49
N VAL A 164 17.16 -15.84 9.21
CA VAL A 164 16.96 -14.78 10.21
C VAL A 164 15.51 -14.36 10.13
N ASP A 165 14.83 -14.37 11.27
CA ASP A 165 13.46 -13.88 11.38
C ASP A 165 13.37 -12.98 12.62
N LEU A 166 13.27 -11.67 12.39
CA LEU A 166 13.13 -10.66 13.43
C LEU A 166 11.64 -10.34 13.69
N ARG A 167 10.68 -10.99 13.01
CA ARG A 167 9.25 -10.74 13.24
C ARG A 167 8.90 -10.94 14.71
N ARG A 168 7.94 -10.15 15.18
CA ARG A 168 7.45 -10.23 16.55
C ARG A 168 5.93 -10.15 16.61
N ASN A 169 5.34 -10.95 17.47
CA ASN A 169 3.89 -11.00 17.67
C ASN A 169 3.35 -9.79 18.44
N ASP A 170 4.20 -9.14 19.25
CA ASP A 170 3.86 -7.94 20.02
C ASP A 170 3.99 -6.64 19.21
N LEU A 171 4.46 -6.71 17.96
CA LEU A 171 4.54 -5.60 17.02
C LEU A 171 3.75 -5.91 15.74
N PRO A 172 2.41 -5.90 15.77
CA PRO A 172 1.58 -6.14 14.58
C PRO A 172 1.88 -5.11 13.49
N ALA A 173 1.74 -5.50 12.22
CA ALA A 173 1.97 -4.60 11.10
C ALA A 173 1.03 -3.39 11.16
N TYR A 174 1.61 -2.21 11.00
CA TYR A 174 0.83 -0.98 10.95
C TYR A 174 -0.14 -0.98 9.78
N ASP A 175 -1.27 -0.31 9.93
CA ASP A 175 -2.15 0.02 8.81
C ASP A 175 -2.06 1.52 8.50
N GLN A 176 -1.61 1.83 7.28
CA GLN A 176 -1.53 3.21 6.80
C GLN A 176 -2.88 3.73 6.24
N GLY A 177 -3.83 2.85 5.94
CA GLY A 177 -5.08 3.17 5.24
C GLY A 177 -4.86 3.78 3.86
N GLN A 178 -5.73 4.70 3.45
CA GLN A 178 -5.58 5.41 2.16
C GLN A 178 -4.51 6.52 2.14
N MET A 179 -3.69 6.62 3.19
CA MET A 179 -2.67 7.66 3.30
C MET A 179 -1.41 7.27 2.52
N LYS A 180 -0.72 8.24 1.91
CA LYS A 180 0.57 8.06 1.24
C LYS A 180 1.75 8.14 2.22
N SER A 181 1.58 7.52 3.39
CA SER A 181 2.49 7.64 4.55
C SER A 181 3.41 6.42 4.75
N CYS A 182 3.50 5.52 3.76
CA CYS A 182 4.30 4.28 3.83
C CYS A 182 5.73 4.49 4.37
N THR A 183 6.42 5.55 3.93
CA THR A 183 7.78 5.87 4.37
C THR A 183 7.84 6.15 5.87
N ALA A 184 6.86 6.88 6.40
CA ALA A 184 6.78 7.16 7.83
C ALA A 184 6.43 5.90 8.64
N ASN A 185 5.61 4.98 8.09
CA ASN A 185 5.32 3.69 8.71
C ASN A 185 6.57 2.81 8.77
N ALA A 186 7.34 2.73 7.67
CA ALA A 186 8.58 1.96 7.62
C ALA A 186 9.63 2.52 8.59
N VAL A 187 9.80 3.84 8.65
CA VAL A 187 10.75 4.49 9.58
C VAL A 187 10.30 4.37 11.04
N ALA A 188 9.00 4.50 11.34
CA ALA A 188 8.46 4.26 12.68
C ALA A 188 8.77 2.84 13.14
N ALA A 189 8.49 1.83 12.30
CA ALA A 189 8.75 0.44 12.64
C ALA A 189 10.26 0.18 12.83
N ALA A 190 11.12 0.73 11.96
CA ALA A 190 12.57 0.59 12.12
C ALA A 190 13.08 1.25 13.40
N PHE A 191 12.47 2.36 13.81
CA PHE A 191 12.81 3.04 15.06
C PHE A 191 12.43 2.18 16.26
N GLU A 192 11.21 1.62 16.27
CA GLU A 192 10.70 0.73 17.31
C GLU A 192 11.59 -0.51 17.48
N PHE A 193 11.92 -1.19 16.37
CA PHE A 193 12.86 -2.31 16.38
C PHE A 193 14.25 -1.93 16.90
N SER A 194 14.75 -0.76 16.49
CA SER A 194 16.04 -0.29 17.00
C SER A 194 15.98 0.04 18.49
N ALA A 195 14.89 0.63 18.98
CA ALA A 195 14.73 0.94 20.40
C ALA A 195 14.72 -0.35 21.24
N MET A 196 14.05 -1.40 20.76
CA MET A 196 14.08 -2.74 21.37
C MET A 196 15.48 -3.32 21.43
N LYS A 197 16.19 -3.30 20.30
CA LYS A 197 17.56 -3.81 20.22
C LYS A 197 18.50 -3.15 21.22
N GLU A 198 18.33 -1.84 21.41
CA GLU A 198 19.17 -1.02 22.29
C GLU A 198 18.65 -0.98 23.75
N ASN A 199 17.63 -1.79 24.08
CA ASN A 199 16.98 -1.84 25.40
C ASN A 199 16.50 -0.47 25.91
N LEU A 200 15.97 0.35 25.01
CA LEU A 200 15.39 1.65 25.34
C LEU A 200 13.93 1.51 25.80
N PRO A 201 13.34 2.55 26.43
CA PRO A 201 11.91 2.58 26.68
C PRO A 201 11.10 2.36 25.40
N GLN A 202 10.16 1.42 25.46
CA GLN A 202 9.34 1.03 24.32
C GLN A 202 8.07 1.88 24.23
N PHE A 203 7.77 2.34 23.02
CA PHE A 203 6.53 3.03 22.69
C PHE A 203 6.28 2.92 21.19
N SER A 204 5.01 3.02 20.78
CA SER A 204 4.67 3.08 19.35
C SER A 204 4.98 4.47 18.79
N PRO A 205 5.89 4.64 17.82
CA PRO A 205 6.28 5.96 17.33
C PRO A 205 5.19 6.59 16.45
N SER A 206 4.89 7.89 16.65
CA SER A 206 3.86 8.58 15.88
C SER A 206 4.20 8.69 14.40
N ARG A 207 3.47 7.90 13.59
CA ARG A 207 3.63 7.88 12.13
C ARG A 207 3.19 9.19 11.50
N LEU A 208 2.14 9.84 12.02
CA LEU A 208 1.73 11.16 11.53
C LEU A 208 2.75 12.25 11.88
N PHE A 209 3.43 12.15 13.02
CA PHE A 209 4.46 13.12 13.39
C PHE A 209 5.66 13.03 12.44
N ILE A 210 6.17 11.81 12.20
CA ILE A 210 7.24 11.56 11.23
C ILE A 210 6.81 12.08 9.86
N TRP A 211 5.61 11.72 9.39
CA TRP A 211 5.14 12.09 8.05
C TRP A 211 4.89 13.58 7.88
N TYR A 212 4.36 14.27 8.89
CA TYR A 212 4.20 15.73 8.87
C TYR A 212 5.57 16.42 8.76
N ASN A 213 6.52 16.06 9.64
CA ASN A 213 7.84 16.66 9.64
C ASN A 213 8.63 16.35 8.35
N SER A 214 8.38 15.19 7.76
CA SER A 214 8.98 14.81 6.47
C SER A 214 8.45 15.71 5.34
N ARG A 215 7.12 15.90 5.25
CA ARG A 215 6.52 16.80 4.23
C ARG A 215 6.86 18.26 4.48
N ALA A 216 7.00 18.69 5.74
CA ALA A 216 7.43 20.04 6.08
C ALA A 216 8.87 20.34 5.63
N LYS A 217 9.69 19.30 5.41
CA LYS A 217 11.06 19.38 4.88
C LYS A 217 11.16 19.09 3.38
N SER A 218 10.05 18.79 2.71
CA SER A 218 10.07 18.59 1.26
C SER A 218 10.36 19.92 0.54
N GLN A 219 10.65 19.84 -0.75
CA GLN A 219 10.89 21.03 -1.57
C GLN A 219 9.63 21.90 -1.72
N ASN A 220 8.43 21.34 -1.49
CA ASN A 220 7.16 22.04 -1.63
C ASN A 220 6.43 22.17 -0.28
N ARG A 221 6.37 23.39 0.25
CA ARG A 221 5.71 23.67 1.54
C ARG A 221 4.23 23.30 1.59
N GLU A 222 3.56 23.21 0.44
CA GLU A 222 2.15 22.80 0.38
C GLU A 222 1.96 21.29 0.59
N ASP A 223 3.03 20.49 0.54
CA ASP A 223 2.93 19.03 0.70
C ASP A 223 2.34 18.64 2.05
N VAL A 224 2.55 19.43 3.11
CA VAL A 224 1.93 19.17 4.43
C VAL A 224 0.40 19.15 4.35
N LYS A 225 -0.21 19.86 3.41
CA LYS A 225 -1.65 19.91 3.19
C LYS A 225 -2.16 18.82 2.24
N LYS A 226 -1.26 18.04 1.62
CA LYS A 226 -1.59 17.03 0.61
C LYS A 226 -1.28 15.62 1.09
N ASN A 227 -2.07 14.66 0.60
CA ASN A 227 -1.85 13.23 0.79
C ASN A 227 -0.77 12.72 -0.19
N VAL A 228 0.48 13.10 0.04
CA VAL A 228 1.63 12.74 -0.81
C VAL A 228 2.74 12.09 0.02
N GLY A 229 3.52 11.22 -0.60
CA GLY A 229 4.65 10.57 0.05
C GLY A 229 5.89 11.46 0.15
N THR A 230 6.92 10.90 0.78
CA THR A 230 8.22 11.55 0.99
C THR A 230 9.35 10.57 0.65
N SER A 231 10.59 11.04 0.64
CA SER A 231 11.75 10.15 0.48
C SER A 231 12.11 9.48 1.79
N VAL A 232 12.78 8.32 1.71
CA VAL A 232 13.25 7.57 2.89
C VAL A 232 14.25 8.39 3.69
N ARG A 233 15.20 9.07 3.02
CA ARG A 233 16.17 9.95 3.70
C ARG A 233 15.47 11.05 4.49
N ILE A 234 14.50 11.75 3.90
CA ILE A 234 13.81 12.86 4.58
C ILE A 234 13.07 12.35 5.83
N ALA A 235 12.45 11.18 5.75
CA ALA A 235 11.79 10.56 6.89
C ALA A 235 12.77 10.17 8.00
N ILE A 236 13.91 9.56 7.67
CA ILE A 236 14.98 9.27 8.63
C ILE A 236 15.54 10.56 9.25
N GLN A 237 15.76 11.60 8.45
CA GLN A 237 16.21 12.90 8.94
C GLN A 237 15.17 13.60 9.84
N SER A 238 13.89 13.26 9.76
CA SER A 238 12.87 13.83 10.65
C SER A 238 13.04 13.34 12.09
N VAL A 239 13.46 12.09 12.27
CA VAL A 239 13.62 11.46 13.59
C VAL A 239 14.98 11.73 14.26
N PHE A 240 15.78 12.64 13.70
CA PHE A 240 17.11 13.00 14.21
C PHE A 240 17.06 14.07 15.31
N PRO A 241 18.06 14.11 16.24
CA PRO A 241 18.07 15.05 17.35
C PRO A 241 18.11 16.52 16.92
N LYS A 242 18.84 16.83 15.84
CA LYS A 242 18.92 18.19 15.28
C LYS A 242 17.70 18.57 14.43
N ALA A 243 16.70 17.68 14.37
CA ALA A 243 15.51 17.83 13.57
C ALA A 243 14.27 17.89 14.49
N SER A 244 13.47 16.83 14.51
CA SER A 244 12.21 16.81 15.25
C SER A 244 12.17 15.71 16.31
N GLY A 245 13.01 14.67 16.19
CA GLY A 245 12.87 13.44 16.98
C GLY A 245 11.57 12.69 16.65
N VAL A 246 11.07 11.89 17.58
CA VAL A 246 9.80 11.18 17.41
C VAL A 246 9.04 11.03 18.73
N CYS A 247 7.78 11.47 18.75
CA CYS A 247 6.89 11.27 19.89
C CYS A 247 6.11 9.96 19.77
N SER A 248 5.34 9.59 20.80
CA SER A 248 4.49 8.40 20.74
C SER A 248 3.19 8.64 19.95
N GLU A 249 2.55 7.55 19.51
CA GLU A 249 1.18 7.56 19.01
C GLU A 249 0.17 8.04 20.07
N GLU A 250 0.49 8.01 21.36
CA GLU A 250 -0.35 8.62 22.40
C GLU A 250 -0.29 10.16 22.33
N ASP A 251 0.91 10.71 22.09
CA ASP A 251 1.11 12.16 21.94
C ASP A 251 0.48 12.69 20.64
N TRP A 252 0.56 11.91 19.56
CA TRP A 252 0.04 12.30 18.25
C TRP A 252 -0.46 11.10 17.44
N SER A 253 -1.64 10.61 17.81
CA SER A 253 -2.23 9.40 17.22
C SER A 253 -2.46 9.44 15.72
N TYR A 254 -2.26 8.29 15.09
CA TYR A 254 -2.52 8.05 13.69
C TYR A 254 -4.01 8.12 13.40
N GLN A 255 -4.39 9.06 12.54
CA GLN A 255 -5.75 9.24 12.09
C GLN A 255 -5.74 9.35 10.57
N VAL A 256 -6.45 8.44 9.92
CA VAL A 256 -6.60 8.45 8.48
C VAL A 256 -7.43 9.69 8.08
N GLY A 257 -6.83 10.57 7.29
CA GLY A 257 -7.44 11.83 6.84
C GLY A 257 -8.28 11.65 5.58
N LYS A 258 -9.42 12.35 5.50
CA LYS A 258 -10.18 12.53 4.26
C LYS A 258 -9.48 13.54 3.36
N TYR A 259 -9.43 13.29 2.06
CA TYR A 259 -8.79 14.16 1.08
C TYR A 259 -9.53 14.11 -0.26
N ASN A 260 -9.35 15.16 -1.07
CA ASN A 260 -9.83 15.20 -2.44
C ASN A 260 -8.91 14.34 -3.33
N LYS A 261 -9.44 13.32 -4.01
CA LYS A 261 -8.63 12.38 -4.81
C LYS A 261 -8.04 12.99 -6.09
N LYS A 262 -8.62 14.07 -6.63
CA LYS A 262 -8.12 14.78 -7.82
C LYS A 262 -6.96 15.70 -7.46
N THR A 263 -7.09 16.46 -6.36
CA THR A 263 -6.12 17.50 -5.98
C THR A 263 -5.14 17.04 -4.90
N MET A 264 -5.40 15.89 -4.29
CA MET A 264 -4.69 15.30 -3.14
C MET A 264 -4.76 16.14 -1.84
N TYR A 265 -5.42 17.29 -1.82
CA TYR A 265 -5.54 18.11 -0.61
C TYR A 265 -6.42 17.44 0.43
N PHE A 266 -5.96 17.48 1.68
CA PHE A 266 -6.77 17.11 2.82
C PHE A 266 -7.94 18.07 3.01
N VAL A 267 -9.05 17.54 3.52
CA VAL A 267 -10.17 18.38 3.94
C VAL A 267 -9.74 19.29 5.10
N PRO A 268 -10.36 20.47 5.28
CA PRO A 268 -10.06 21.35 6.40
C PRO A 268 -10.08 20.60 7.74
N LYS A 269 -9.11 20.92 8.61
CA LYS A 269 -8.93 20.31 9.93
C LYS A 269 -8.55 18.82 9.94
N ALA A 270 -8.24 18.18 8.80
CA ALA A 270 -7.68 16.83 8.84
C ALA A 270 -6.37 16.82 9.65
N LYS A 271 -6.26 15.95 10.65
CA LYS A 271 -5.08 15.87 11.55
C LYS A 271 -3.77 15.66 10.80
N ALA A 272 -3.81 14.88 9.72
CA ALA A 272 -2.68 14.67 8.81
C ALA A 272 -2.11 15.95 8.18
N ALA A 273 -2.89 17.04 8.10
CA ALA A 273 -2.44 18.33 7.58
C ALA A 273 -2.07 19.34 8.69
N GLN A 274 -2.29 19.00 9.96
CA GLN A 274 -2.05 19.91 11.07
C GLN A 274 -0.63 19.79 11.60
N LYS A 275 -0.08 20.94 12.01
CA LYS A 275 1.16 20.96 12.79
C LYS A 275 0.94 20.24 14.13
N PRO A 276 1.81 19.29 14.50
CA PRO A 276 1.73 18.65 15.82
C PRO A 276 1.76 19.69 16.95
N PRO A 277 1.11 19.43 18.09
CA PRO A 277 1.12 20.34 19.23
C PRO A 277 2.51 20.44 19.85
N VAL A 278 2.76 21.53 20.58
CA VAL A 278 4.04 21.79 21.25
C VAL A 278 4.41 20.67 22.23
N SER A 279 3.43 20.06 22.90
CA SER A 279 3.64 18.89 23.78
C SER A 279 4.26 17.71 23.04
N ALA A 280 3.68 17.31 21.91
CA ALA A 280 4.21 16.23 21.06
C ALA A 280 5.62 16.58 20.55
N MET A 281 5.86 17.82 20.12
CA MET A 281 7.20 18.26 19.74
C MET A 281 8.20 18.15 20.90
N LYS A 282 7.81 18.50 22.12
CA LYS A 282 8.69 18.42 23.30
C LYS A 282 9.04 16.96 23.65
N HIS A 283 8.05 16.07 23.67
CA HIS A 283 8.28 14.64 23.91
C HIS A 283 9.11 14.00 22.79
N ALA A 284 8.93 14.45 21.54
CA ALA A 284 9.71 13.95 20.42
C ALA A 284 11.22 14.16 20.60
N HIS A 285 11.66 15.25 21.23
CA HIS A 285 13.08 15.50 21.49
C HIS A 285 13.68 14.57 22.55
N GLN A 286 12.89 13.80 23.27
CA GLN A 286 13.35 12.80 24.24
C GLN A 286 13.71 11.47 23.56
N HIS A 287 13.34 11.28 22.29
CA HIS A 287 13.55 10.04 21.55
C HIS A 287 14.02 10.33 20.13
N THR A 288 15.21 9.84 19.76
CA THR A 288 15.85 10.23 18.50
C THR A 288 16.62 9.08 17.88
N ALA A 289 16.78 9.09 16.56
CA ALA A 289 17.77 8.26 15.88
C ALA A 289 19.09 9.02 15.79
N VAL A 290 20.20 8.41 16.19
CA VAL A 290 21.52 9.08 16.20
C VAL A 290 22.45 8.63 15.11
N SER A 291 22.14 7.54 14.43
CA SER A 291 22.89 7.17 13.24
C SER A 291 22.02 6.46 12.23
N TYR A 292 22.38 6.63 10.97
CA TYR A 292 21.90 5.82 9.87
C TYR A 292 23.08 5.26 9.08
N ARG A 293 22.80 4.24 8.27
CA ARG A 293 23.71 3.72 7.26
C ARG A 293 22.97 3.50 5.94
N ARG A 294 23.52 4.00 4.84
CA ARG A 294 23.06 3.76 3.47
C ARG A 294 23.81 2.57 2.88
N PHE A 295 23.10 1.62 2.29
CA PHE A 295 23.77 0.50 1.63
C PHE A 295 24.25 0.88 0.23
N SER A 296 25.41 0.35 -0.17
CA SER A 296 25.93 0.57 -1.51
C SER A 296 25.21 -0.33 -2.52
N THR A 297 24.74 0.27 -3.62
CA THR A 297 24.01 -0.42 -4.69
C THR A 297 24.86 -0.64 -5.96
N ASN A 298 26.18 -0.42 -5.89
CA ASN A 298 27.08 -0.50 -7.05
C ASN A 298 27.23 -1.92 -7.61
N ASN A 299 26.97 -2.94 -6.79
CA ASN A 299 27.00 -4.34 -7.17
C ASN A 299 25.86 -5.07 -6.45
N GLN A 300 25.02 -5.79 -7.19
CA GLN A 300 23.80 -6.40 -6.67
C GLN A 300 24.07 -7.61 -5.75
N ASP A 301 25.08 -8.43 -6.06
CA ASP A 301 25.45 -9.56 -5.21
C ASP A 301 26.01 -9.06 -3.88
N HIS A 302 26.91 -8.08 -3.95
CA HIS A 302 27.44 -7.41 -2.78
C HIS A 302 26.36 -6.69 -1.97
N LEU A 303 25.33 -6.13 -2.63
CA LEU A 303 24.18 -5.55 -1.95
C LEU A 303 23.41 -6.62 -1.16
N CYS A 304 23.10 -7.76 -1.77
CA CYS A 304 22.36 -8.83 -1.12
C CYS A 304 23.07 -9.33 0.15
N GLU A 305 24.39 -9.52 0.08
CA GLU A 305 25.21 -9.92 1.24
C GLU A 305 25.22 -8.85 2.34
N GLN A 306 25.37 -7.56 2.00
CA GLN A 306 25.30 -6.47 2.96
C GLN A 306 23.94 -6.43 3.69
N LEU A 307 22.84 -6.62 2.95
CA LEU A 307 21.48 -6.60 3.49
C LEU A 307 21.21 -7.79 4.43
N MET A 308 21.65 -8.99 4.05
CA MET A 308 21.58 -10.17 4.93
C MET A 308 22.43 -9.99 6.18
N GLN A 309 23.66 -9.47 6.06
CA GLN A 309 24.55 -9.21 7.19
C GLN A 309 23.94 -8.22 8.21
N CYS A 310 23.22 -7.20 7.73
CA CYS A 310 22.54 -6.26 8.62
C CYS A 310 21.45 -6.96 9.46
N LEU A 311 20.69 -7.85 8.82
CA LEU A 311 19.64 -8.63 9.49
C LEU A 311 20.23 -9.64 10.47
N ASP A 312 21.33 -10.31 10.13
CA ASP A 312 22.09 -11.19 11.05
C ASP A 312 22.55 -10.45 12.31
N LYS A 313 22.94 -9.18 12.15
CA LYS A 313 23.27 -8.30 13.27
C LYS A 313 22.04 -7.88 14.06
N GLY A 314 20.85 -8.39 13.73
CA GLY A 314 19.57 -8.09 14.36
C GLY A 314 19.09 -6.66 14.12
N VAL A 315 19.39 -6.08 12.95
CA VAL A 315 19.03 -4.71 12.58
C VAL A 315 18.18 -4.74 11.29
N PRO A 316 16.88 -4.40 11.37
CA PRO A 316 16.05 -4.19 10.18
C PRO A 316 16.57 -3.06 9.29
N TRP A 317 16.17 -3.08 8.03
CA TRP A 317 16.45 -2.01 7.08
C TRP A 317 15.21 -1.61 6.29
N VAL A 318 15.09 -0.32 6.01
CA VAL A 318 14.01 0.30 5.25
C VAL A 318 14.46 0.57 3.81
N PHE A 319 13.52 0.55 2.88
CA PHE A 319 13.81 0.74 1.45
C PHE A 319 12.57 1.21 0.69
N GLY A 320 12.81 1.76 -0.50
CA GLY A 320 11.77 1.99 -1.51
C GLY A 320 11.71 0.84 -2.51
N MET A 321 10.53 0.55 -3.03
CA MET A 321 10.30 -0.43 -4.09
C MET A 321 9.33 0.16 -5.11
N ASN A 322 9.64 0.08 -6.40
CA ASN A 322 8.60 0.15 -7.43
C ASN A 322 8.06 -1.27 -7.59
N HIS A 323 6.92 -1.56 -6.97
CA HIS A 323 6.46 -2.93 -6.89
C HIS A 323 5.80 -3.43 -8.18
N CYS A 324 5.60 -2.57 -9.19
CA CYS A 324 5.11 -3.00 -10.51
C CYS A 324 3.89 -3.94 -10.39
N ASP A 325 2.98 -3.61 -9.47
CA ASP A 325 1.75 -4.35 -9.15
C ASP A 325 1.92 -5.75 -8.51
N VAL A 326 3.14 -6.24 -8.23
CA VAL A 326 3.33 -7.59 -7.66
C VAL A 326 2.72 -7.76 -6.26
N LEU A 327 2.54 -6.66 -5.52
CA LEU A 327 1.89 -6.65 -4.20
C LEU A 327 0.36 -6.68 -4.26
N HIS A 328 -0.25 -6.57 -5.43
CA HIS A 328 -1.69 -6.77 -5.60
C HIS A 328 -2.03 -8.16 -6.17
N HIS A 329 -1.00 -8.98 -6.43
CA HIS A 329 -1.20 -10.33 -6.92
C HIS A 329 -1.98 -11.18 -5.89
N PRO A 330 -2.95 -12.02 -6.31
CA PRO A 330 -3.76 -12.82 -5.39
C PRO A 330 -2.98 -13.69 -4.39
N SER A 331 -1.78 -14.17 -4.76
CA SER A 331 -0.92 -14.94 -3.85
C SER A 331 -0.50 -14.15 -2.60
N MET A 332 -0.47 -12.82 -2.66
CA MET A 332 -0.24 -12.00 -1.47
C MET A 332 -1.25 -12.31 -0.39
N LYS A 333 -2.53 -12.51 -0.75
CA LYS A 333 -3.61 -12.78 0.21
C LYS A 333 -3.58 -14.19 0.81
N THR A 334 -2.92 -15.14 0.14
CA THR A 334 -2.92 -16.55 0.58
C THR A 334 -1.71 -16.92 1.40
N ASN A 335 -0.53 -16.37 1.08
CA ASN A 335 0.71 -16.75 1.75
C ASN A 335 1.79 -15.64 1.78
N GLY A 336 1.44 -14.42 1.36
CA GLY A 336 2.41 -13.32 1.25
C GLY A 336 3.54 -13.59 0.25
N TRP A 337 3.43 -14.57 -0.66
CA TRP A 337 4.53 -14.96 -1.54
C TRP A 337 4.50 -14.21 -2.87
N VAL A 338 5.59 -13.52 -3.23
CA VAL A 338 5.69 -12.88 -4.55
C VAL A 338 5.97 -13.96 -5.59
N ALA A 339 4.89 -14.41 -6.26
CA ALA A 339 4.92 -15.58 -7.14
C ALA A 339 5.56 -15.30 -8.50
N ASN A 340 5.38 -14.09 -9.03
CA ASN A 340 5.74 -13.76 -10.41
C ASN A 340 6.62 -12.51 -10.48
N LYS A 341 7.53 -12.51 -11.46
CA LYS A 341 8.23 -11.29 -11.86
C LYS A 341 7.24 -10.35 -12.58
N PRO A 342 7.40 -9.03 -12.47
CA PRO A 342 6.59 -8.12 -13.25
C PRO A 342 6.80 -8.34 -14.76
N SER A 343 5.72 -8.23 -15.53
CA SER A 343 5.77 -8.20 -17.00
C SER A 343 6.52 -6.96 -17.51
N ALA A 344 6.98 -7.00 -18.76
CA ALA A 344 7.63 -5.84 -19.39
C ALA A 344 6.75 -4.59 -19.41
N ALA A 345 5.42 -4.73 -19.47
CA ALA A 345 4.48 -3.63 -19.37
C ALA A 345 4.45 -3.04 -17.95
N GLN A 346 4.38 -3.89 -16.92
CA GLN A 346 4.42 -3.46 -15.52
C GLN A 346 5.75 -2.79 -15.13
N LEU A 347 6.86 -3.21 -15.74
CA LEU A 347 8.17 -2.56 -15.51
C LEU A 347 8.24 -1.12 -16.05
N LYS A 348 7.41 -0.77 -17.03
CA LYS A 348 7.32 0.60 -17.55
C LYS A 348 6.51 1.52 -16.63
N ASP A 349 5.69 0.94 -15.76
CA ASP A 349 4.92 1.69 -14.78
C ASP A 349 5.78 2.05 -13.56
N ASN A 350 5.99 3.36 -13.36
CA ASN A 350 6.72 3.91 -12.22
C ASN A 350 5.79 4.63 -11.22
N THR A 351 4.48 4.36 -11.28
CA THR A 351 3.46 4.96 -10.41
C THR A 351 3.25 4.16 -9.11
N ASN A 352 3.67 2.90 -9.09
CA ASN A 352 3.45 1.94 -8.01
C ASN A 352 4.64 1.84 -7.06
N ARG A 353 5.04 2.97 -6.47
CA ARG A 353 6.12 2.97 -5.47
C ARG A 353 5.59 2.87 -4.05
N HIS A 354 6.35 2.19 -3.22
CA HIS A 354 6.04 1.93 -1.82
C HIS A 354 7.31 1.87 -0.97
N SER A 355 7.23 2.25 0.30
CA SER A 355 8.34 2.14 1.25
C SER A 355 8.04 1.03 2.25
N LEU A 356 9.04 0.19 2.50
CA LEU A 356 8.90 -1.08 3.19
C LEU A 356 10.06 -1.28 4.18
N MET A 357 9.96 -2.28 5.05
CA MET A 357 11.04 -2.67 5.96
C MET A 357 11.31 -4.17 5.87
N ALA A 358 12.56 -4.58 5.71
CA ALA A 358 12.93 -5.98 5.84
C ALA A 358 13.25 -6.33 7.29
N VAL A 359 12.75 -7.48 7.72
CA VAL A 359 12.87 -8.01 9.07
C VAL A 359 13.46 -9.41 9.10
N GLY A 360 13.95 -9.94 7.98
CA GLY A 360 14.53 -11.27 7.95
C GLY A 360 14.87 -11.75 6.56
N TYR A 361 15.41 -12.96 6.49
CA TYR A 361 15.68 -13.65 5.24
C TYR A 361 15.69 -15.18 5.42
N ILE A 362 15.46 -15.88 4.32
CA ILE A 362 15.58 -17.34 4.20
C ILE A 362 16.54 -17.62 3.05
N LYS A 363 17.79 -17.93 3.37
CA LYS A 363 18.91 -17.95 2.42
C LYS A 363 18.73 -19.01 1.32
N ASP A 364 18.41 -20.24 1.70
CA ASP A 364 18.23 -21.35 0.75
C ASP A 364 17.07 -21.12 -0.21
N LYS A 365 16.02 -20.41 0.24
CA LYS A 365 14.89 -20.02 -0.61
C LYS A 365 15.13 -18.71 -1.36
N LYS A 366 16.22 -18.00 -1.07
CA LYS A 366 16.57 -16.68 -1.62
C LYS A 366 15.46 -15.65 -1.42
N LEU A 367 14.95 -15.54 -0.20
CA LEU A 367 13.86 -14.62 0.16
C LEU A 367 14.26 -13.66 1.26
N PHE A 368 13.80 -12.42 1.18
CA PHE A 368 13.68 -11.53 2.32
C PHE A 368 12.27 -11.62 2.91
N ILE A 369 12.16 -11.47 4.23
CA ILE A 369 10.91 -11.30 4.95
C ILE A 369 10.69 -9.80 5.10
N ILE A 370 9.63 -9.29 4.47
CA ILE A 370 9.35 -7.86 4.37
C ILE A 370 8.09 -7.54 5.14
N ARG A 371 8.18 -6.58 6.06
CA ARG A 371 7.05 -5.97 6.76
C ARG A 371 6.44 -4.87 5.89
N ASN A 372 5.15 -5.01 5.63
CA ASN A 372 4.33 -4.01 4.95
C ASN A 372 3.65 -3.08 5.98
N SER A 373 2.87 -2.11 5.50
CA SER A 373 2.07 -1.18 6.30
C SER A 373 0.61 -1.13 5.87
N TRP A 374 0.03 -2.28 5.52
CA TRP A 374 -1.37 -2.46 5.11
C TRP A 374 -2.17 -3.30 6.12
N GLY A 375 -1.77 -3.25 7.39
CA GLY A 375 -2.40 -3.98 8.48
C GLY A 375 -1.96 -5.44 8.58
N GLU A 376 -2.26 -6.06 9.72
CA GLU A 376 -1.92 -7.46 10.00
C GLU A 376 -2.76 -8.47 9.21
N ASN A 377 -3.94 -8.08 8.75
CA ASN A 377 -4.83 -8.96 7.96
C ASN A 377 -4.44 -9.07 6.48
N TRP A 378 -3.35 -8.41 6.06
CA TRP A 378 -2.83 -8.49 4.71
C TRP A 378 -1.56 -9.35 4.67
N GLY A 379 -1.37 -10.17 3.64
CA GLY A 379 -0.14 -10.96 3.53
C GLY A 379 -0.08 -12.12 4.53
N ASP A 380 1.14 -12.44 4.96
CA ASP A 380 1.42 -13.29 6.11
C ASP A 380 1.55 -12.40 7.36
N ASN A 381 0.42 -12.14 8.04
CA ASN A 381 0.35 -11.28 9.23
C ASN A 381 0.98 -9.88 9.03
N GLY A 382 0.66 -9.23 7.90
CA GLY A 382 1.23 -7.95 7.49
C GLY A 382 2.62 -8.02 6.84
N HIS A 383 3.12 -9.22 6.58
CA HIS A 383 4.41 -9.46 5.95
C HIS A 383 4.27 -10.15 4.60
N PHE A 384 5.33 -10.11 3.81
CA PHE A 384 5.42 -10.85 2.56
C PHE A 384 6.87 -11.31 2.31
N TYR A 385 7.02 -12.28 1.42
CA TYR A 385 8.30 -12.89 1.06
C TYR A 385 8.75 -12.38 -0.29
N MET A 386 9.84 -11.61 -0.31
CA MET A 386 10.40 -10.99 -1.49
C MET A 386 11.63 -11.77 -1.99
N PRO A 387 11.60 -12.36 -3.20
CA PRO A 387 12.78 -12.98 -3.79
C PRO A 387 13.95 -12.00 -3.95
N PHE A 388 15.18 -12.47 -3.67
CA PHE A 388 16.42 -11.68 -3.81
C PHE A 388 16.59 -11.10 -5.21
N ASN A 389 16.10 -11.83 -6.23
CA ASN A 389 16.17 -11.40 -7.62
C ASN A 389 15.22 -10.23 -7.96
N LEU A 390 14.43 -9.73 -7.01
CA LEU A 390 13.61 -8.51 -7.16
C LEU A 390 14.30 -7.26 -6.60
N LEU A 391 15.52 -7.34 -6.08
CA LEU A 391 16.27 -6.17 -5.60
C LEU A 391 16.46 -5.08 -6.66
N TYR A 392 16.42 -5.43 -7.96
CA TYR A 392 16.49 -4.44 -9.05
C TYR A 392 15.28 -3.50 -9.13
N LEU A 393 14.15 -3.86 -8.47
CA LEU A 393 12.96 -3.01 -8.33
C LEU A 393 13.06 -2.06 -7.12
N CYS A 394 14.09 -2.26 -6.29
CA CYS A 394 14.24 -1.63 -5.00
C CYS A 394 15.34 -0.55 -5.04
N TYR A 395 15.22 0.43 -4.16
CA TYR A 395 16.11 1.59 -4.09
C TYR A 395 16.15 2.14 -2.65
N ASP A 396 17.10 3.02 -2.38
CA ASP A 396 17.23 3.73 -1.09
C ASP A 396 17.18 2.82 0.14
N PHE A 397 18.15 1.91 0.25
CA PHE A 397 18.27 1.02 1.39
C PHE A 397 18.96 1.75 2.56
N TRP A 398 18.34 1.69 3.74
CA TRP A 398 18.81 2.35 4.93
C TRP A 398 18.61 1.51 6.20
N SER A 399 19.55 1.57 7.13
CA SER A 399 19.34 1.16 8.52
C SER A 399 19.47 2.36 9.45
N ILE A 400 18.81 2.31 10.60
CA ILE A 400 18.84 3.36 11.62
C ILE A 400 19.13 2.79 13.00
N LYS A 401 19.67 3.63 13.89
CA LYS A 401 19.91 3.32 15.30
C LYS A 401 19.28 4.39 16.20
N ALA A 402 18.31 3.99 17.02
CA ALA A 402 17.65 4.79 18.04
C ALA A 402 18.50 4.93 19.32
N VAL A 403 18.35 6.05 20.02
CA VAL A 403 18.85 6.30 21.39
C VAL A 403 17.93 7.27 22.13
N VAL A 404 18.05 7.27 23.45
CA VAL A 404 17.58 8.37 24.29
C VAL A 404 18.72 9.40 24.42
N PRO A 405 18.51 10.69 24.10
CA PRO A 405 19.50 11.73 24.33
C PRO A 405 19.91 11.78 25.81
N LYS A 406 21.20 12.03 26.06
CA LYS A 406 21.73 12.21 27.41
C LYS A 406 21.37 13.56 28.00
#